data_AF-W9GDC3-F1
#
_entry.id   AF-W9GDC3-F1
#
_cell.length_a   1.000
_cell.length_b   1.000
_cell.length_c   1.000
_cell.angle_alpha   90.00
_cell.angle_beta   90.00
_cell.angle_gamma   90.00
#
_symmetry.space_group_name_H-M   'P 1'
#
loop_
_entity.id
_entity.type
_entity.pdbx_description
1 polymer ?
#
loop_
_entity_poly.entity_id
_entity_poly.type
_entity_poly.pdbx_seq_one_letter_code
_entity_poly.pdbx_strand_id
1 'polypeptide(L)'
;MTMDASAVATIAAALVAALAALTSAWFAQRSAAASRMHTAEALAVKFREPLLQAAFNLQTRIYNILRQGFLRKFTTGPHPERDVAYSIDNTLYLFGQYFCWVEILRRESQFLDPRSRERERAVADQLEKIRDAFASSDVPGATLRIFRGEQRAIGEVLLEPAGGDGPGVARWDCMGYASFVERLGSERLDRWFSPLRADIEAIRSDPGLGRARLVLVQHALLTLVEILDPEAGRTSGRMRERL
;
A
#
# COMPACT_ATOMS: atom_id res chain seq x y z
N MET A 1 14.35 27.88 68.51
CA MET A 1 13.18 27.67 67.66
C MET A 1 13.05 26.19 67.36
N THR A 2 12.25 25.46 68.13
CA THR A 2 11.93 24.06 67.86
C THR A 2 10.86 24.05 66.77
N MET A 3 11.15 23.50 65.60
CA MET A 3 10.10 23.23 64.60
C MET A 3 9.06 22.32 65.24
N ASP A 4 7.78 22.71 65.15
CA ASP A 4 6.66 21.92 65.62
C ASP A 4 6.58 20.61 64.82
N ALA A 5 6.37 19.48 65.50
CA ALA A 5 6.40 18.14 64.88
C ALA A 5 5.35 18.01 63.75
N SER A 6 4.27 18.78 63.85
CA SER A 6 3.23 18.94 62.83
C SER A 6 3.80 19.48 61.50
N ALA A 7 4.64 20.52 61.56
CA ALA A 7 5.24 21.13 60.37
C ALA A 7 6.22 20.19 59.67
N VAL A 8 6.99 19.41 60.43
CA VAL A 8 7.89 18.39 59.89
C VAL A 8 7.10 17.30 59.15
N ALA A 9 5.98 16.85 59.75
CA ALA A 9 5.12 15.84 59.15
C ALA A 9 4.45 16.34 57.85
N THR A 10 3.99 17.59 57.81
CA THR A 10 3.39 18.18 56.60
C THR A 10 4.41 18.32 55.47
N ILE A 11 5.63 18.78 55.78
CA ILE A 11 6.70 18.89 54.77
C ILE A 11 7.08 17.50 54.24
N ALA A 12 7.21 16.50 55.13
CA ALA A 12 7.51 15.13 54.73
C ALA A 12 6.40 14.55 53.83
N ALA A 13 5.12 14.75 54.19
CA ALA A 13 3.99 14.30 53.39
C ALA A 13 3.94 14.98 52.01
N ALA A 14 4.22 16.29 51.94
CA ALA A 14 4.26 17.02 50.68
C ALA A 14 5.40 16.53 49.77
N LEU A 15 6.56 16.22 50.32
CA LEU A 15 7.69 15.65 49.56
C LEU A 15 7.38 14.25 49.02
N VAL A 16 6.74 13.39 49.83
CA VAL A 16 6.29 12.05 49.39
C VAL A 16 5.24 12.18 48.28
N ALA A 17 4.27 13.08 48.42
CA ALA A 17 3.25 13.31 47.40
C ALA A 17 3.85 13.84 46.08
N ALA A 18 4.80 14.76 46.15
CA ALA A 18 5.49 15.29 44.97
C ALA A 18 6.31 14.19 44.25
N LEU A 19 7.02 13.35 45.00
CA LEU A 19 7.77 12.22 44.45
C LEU A 19 6.83 11.19 43.80
N ALA A 20 5.70 10.88 44.43
CA ALA A 20 4.68 10.00 43.89
C ALA A 20 4.09 10.57 42.57
N ALA A 21 3.75 11.86 42.54
CA ALA A 21 3.22 12.49 41.33
C ALA A 21 4.24 12.49 40.17
N LEU A 22 5.52 12.78 40.45
CA LEU A 22 6.58 12.76 39.43
C LEU A 22 6.84 11.36 38.88
N THR A 23 6.89 10.36 39.76
CA THR A 23 7.04 8.95 39.36
C THR A 23 5.84 8.46 38.56
N SER A 24 4.61 8.77 38.98
CA SER A 24 3.39 8.48 38.23
C SER A 24 3.37 9.14 36.85
N ALA A 25 3.77 10.41 36.75
CA ALA A 25 3.85 11.12 35.47
C ALA A 25 4.90 10.50 34.54
N TRP A 26 6.07 10.12 35.09
CA TRP A 26 7.12 9.43 34.34
C TRP A 26 6.66 8.06 33.84
N PHE A 27 6.04 7.25 34.71
CA PHE A 27 5.48 5.95 34.33
C PHE A 27 4.37 6.09 33.28
N ALA A 28 3.49 7.08 33.42
CA ALA A 28 2.42 7.37 32.45
C ALA A 28 2.98 7.79 31.08
N GLN A 29 4.02 8.63 31.04
CA GLN A 29 4.68 8.99 29.79
C GLN A 29 5.36 7.78 29.13
N ARG A 30 6.02 6.94 29.92
CA ARG A 30 6.72 5.75 29.43
C ARG A 30 5.75 4.68 28.94
N SER A 31 4.64 4.45 29.65
CA SER A 31 3.59 3.52 29.23
C SER A 31 2.86 4.02 27.97
N ALA A 32 2.59 5.32 27.87
CA ALA A 32 2.01 5.92 26.67
C ALA A 32 2.95 5.82 25.45
N ALA A 33 4.26 5.97 25.63
CA ALA A 33 5.23 5.75 24.56
C ALA A 33 5.26 4.28 24.10
N ALA A 34 5.33 3.33 25.04
CA ALA A 34 5.32 1.89 24.72
C ALA A 34 4.00 1.46 24.04
N SER A 35 2.85 1.95 24.53
CA SER A 35 1.55 1.68 23.93
C SER A 35 1.46 2.20 22.50
N ARG A 36 1.94 3.42 22.23
CA ARG A 36 2.01 3.98 20.86
C ARG A 36 2.86 3.13 19.93
N MET A 37 4.00 2.61 20.39
CA MET A 37 4.85 1.73 19.60
C MET A 37 4.14 0.40 19.26
N HIS A 38 3.51 -0.24 20.24
CA HIS A 38 2.78 -1.50 19.99
C HIS A 38 1.60 -1.31 19.03
N THR A 39 0.86 -0.19 19.15
CA THR A 39 -0.23 0.13 18.22
C THR A 39 0.30 0.38 16.81
N ALA A 40 1.43 1.07 16.67
CA ALA A 40 2.10 1.29 15.38
C ALA A 40 2.57 -0.02 14.72
N GLU A 41 3.19 -0.93 15.49
CA GLU A 41 3.62 -2.24 14.98
C GLU A 41 2.44 -3.10 14.52
N ALA A 42 1.36 -3.16 15.30
CA ALA A 42 0.16 -3.90 14.95
C ALA A 42 -0.48 -3.37 13.65
N LEU A 43 -0.50 -2.04 13.49
CA LEU A 43 -1.03 -1.38 12.31
C LEU A 43 -0.12 -1.60 11.07
N ALA A 44 1.20 -1.56 11.25
CA ALA A 44 2.15 -1.86 10.18
C ALA A 44 2.00 -3.29 9.66
N VAL A 45 1.80 -4.28 10.55
CA VAL A 45 1.49 -5.66 10.13
C VAL A 45 0.19 -5.72 9.33
N LYS A 46 -0.84 -4.99 9.77
CA LYS A 46 -2.16 -4.96 9.12
C LYS A 46 -2.11 -4.42 7.68
N PHE A 47 -1.20 -3.49 7.37
CA PHE A 47 -1.05 -2.96 6.00
C PHE A 47 -0.03 -3.70 5.12
N ARG A 48 0.91 -4.42 5.73
CA ARG A 48 1.89 -5.23 4.99
C ARG A 48 1.22 -6.33 4.19
N GLU A 49 0.23 -7.01 4.76
CA GLU A 49 -0.43 -8.14 4.08
C GLU A 49 -1.24 -7.71 2.85
N PRO A 50 -2.11 -6.68 2.92
CA PRO A 50 -2.82 -6.22 1.74
C PRO A 50 -1.91 -5.62 0.66
N LEU A 51 -0.84 -4.91 1.06
CA LEU A 51 0.17 -4.42 0.12
C LEU A 51 0.90 -5.57 -0.58
N LEU A 52 1.32 -6.59 0.17
CA LEU A 52 1.92 -7.81 -0.37
C LEU A 52 1.00 -8.46 -1.40
N GLN A 53 -0.27 -8.65 -1.07
CA GLN A 53 -1.23 -9.28 -1.96
C GLN A 53 -1.47 -8.44 -3.22
N ALA A 54 -1.61 -7.12 -3.09
CA ALA A 54 -1.80 -6.23 -4.24
C ALA A 54 -0.58 -6.22 -5.16
N ALA A 55 0.64 -6.14 -4.60
CA ALA A 55 1.87 -6.23 -5.37
C ALA A 55 2.01 -7.59 -6.07
N PHE A 56 1.71 -8.69 -5.37
CA PHE A 56 1.75 -10.04 -5.93
C PHE A 56 0.72 -10.26 -7.05
N ASN A 57 -0.49 -9.74 -6.88
CA ASN A 57 -1.53 -9.84 -7.91
C ASN A 57 -1.15 -9.04 -9.16
N LEU A 58 -0.67 -7.81 -8.99
CA LEU A 58 -0.27 -6.96 -10.10
C LEU A 58 0.93 -7.54 -10.84
N GLN A 59 1.99 -7.98 -10.14
CA GLN A 59 3.15 -8.60 -10.80
C GLN A 59 2.75 -9.87 -11.56
N THR A 60 1.86 -10.69 -11.00
CA THR A 60 1.33 -11.89 -11.66
C THR A 60 0.54 -11.52 -12.92
N ARG A 61 -0.31 -10.49 -12.85
CA ARG A 61 -1.06 -10.01 -14.01
C ARG A 61 -0.12 -9.55 -15.12
N ILE A 62 0.92 -8.79 -14.78
CA ILE A 62 1.92 -8.33 -15.75
C ILE A 62 2.67 -9.51 -16.37
N TYR A 63 3.07 -10.50 -15.56
CA TYR A 63 3.68 -11.73 -16.07
C TYR A 63 2.74 -12.44 -17.06
N ASN A 64 1.47 -12.59 -16.71
CA ASN A 64 0.48 -13.25 -17.57
C ASN A 64 0.26 -12.47 -18.87
N ILE A 65 0.27 -11.13 -18.84
CA ILE A 65 0.19 -10.29 -20.03
C ILE A 65 1.40 -10.55 -20.94
N LEU A 66 2.61 -10.46 -20.40
CA LEU A 66 3.83 -10.45 -21.21
C LEU A 66 4.37 -11.83 -21.62
N ARG A 67 4.16 -12.87 -20.81
CA ARG A 67 4.64 -14.24 -21.06
C ARG A 67 3.55 -15.16 -21.58
N GLN A 68 2.35 -15.04 -21.00
CA GLN A 68 1.23 -15.93 -21.33
C GLN A 68 0.27 -15.31 -22.35
N GLY A 69 0.51 -14.06 -22.78
CA GLY A 69 -0.32 -13.36 -23.74
C GLY A 69 -1.76 -13.13 -23.27
N PHE A 70 -1.98 -12.93 -21.96
CA PHE A 70 -3.31 -12.89 -21.35
C PHE A 70 -4.30 -11.97 -22.09
N LEU A 71 -3.92 -10.73 -22.39
CA LEU A 71 -4.80 -9.79 -23.12
C LEU A 71 -4.98 -10.20 -24.58
N ARG A 72 -3.90 -10.63 -25.25
CA ARG A 72 -3.93 -11.07 -26.65
C ARG A 72 -4.87 -12.26 -26.89
N LYS A 73 -5.06 -13.13 -25.90
CA LYS A 73 -5.99 -14.26 -26.03
C LYS A 73 -7.42 -13.83 -26.37
N PHE A 74 -7.79 -12.59 -26.06
CA PHE A 74 -9.12 -12.04 -26.29
C PHE A 74 -9.23 -11.18 -27.56
N THR A 75 -8.23 -11.19 -28.45
CA THR A 75 -8.28 -10.45 -29.73
C THR A 75 -8.70 -11.29 -30.93
N THR A 76 -8.71 -12.62 -30.81
CA THR A 76 -8.91 -13.52 -31.95
C THR A 76 -10.01 -14.54 -31.66
N GLY A 77 -11.07 -14.51 -32.47
CA GLY A 77 -12.19 -15.45 -32.36
C GLY A 77 -13.32 -14.96 -31.45
N PRO A 78 -14.46 -15.67 -31.42
CA PRO A 78 -15.60 -15.30 -30.60
C PRO A 78 -15.29 -15.58 -29.12
N HIS A 79 -15.27 -14.51 -28.32
CA HIS A 79 -15.23 -14.61 -26.86
C HIS A 79 -16.52 -14.04 -26.27
N PRO A 80 -17.01 -14.59 -25.15
CA PRO A 80 -18.07 -13.94 -24.40
C PRO A 80 -17.67 -12.51 -24.04
N GLU A 81 -18.56 -11.53 -24.25
CA GLU A 81 -18.30 -10.12 -23.91
C GLU A 81 -17.85 -9.96 -22.45
N ARG A 82 -18.43 -10.76 -21.55
CA ARG A 82 -18.05 -10.83 -20.13
C ARG A 82 -16.57 -11.13 -19.92
N ASP A 83 -15.99 -12.05 -20.68
CA ASP A 83 -14.60 -12.48 -20.51
C ASP A 83 -13.64 -11.38 -21.00
N VAL A 84 -14.01 -10.73 -22.10
CA VAL A 84 -13.28 -9.57 -22.64
C VAL A 84 -13.31 -8.43 -21.64
N ALA A 85 -14.49 -8.07 -21.12
CA ALA A 85 -14.67 -7.02 -20.11
C ALA A 85 -13.86 -7.33 -18.85
N TYR A 86 -13.98 -8.54 -18.31
CA TYR A 86 -13.18 -8.98 -17.15
C TYR A 86 -11.67 -8.83 -17.39
N SER A 87 -11.16 -9.16 -18.57
CA SER A 87 -9.73 -9.07 -18.86
C SER A 87 -9.20 -7.63 -18.73
N ILE A 88 -10.00 -6.63 -19.11
CA ILE A 88 -9.64 -5.22 -19.04
C ILE A 88 -9.92 -4.67 -17.65
N ASP A 89 -11.15 -4.85 -17.15
CA ASP A 89 -11.62 -4.24 -15.89
C ASP A 89 -10.89 -4.81 -14.68
N ASN A 90 -10.59 -6.11 -14.66
CA ASN A 90 -9.77 -6.69 -13.60
C ASN A 90 -8.32 -6.19 -13.69
N THR A 91 -7.77 -6.02 -14.88
CA THR A 91 -6.41 -5.48 -15.03
C THR A 91 -6.36 -4.04 -14.50
N LEU A 92 -7.32 -3.19 -14.88
CA LEU A 92 -7.50 -1.84 -14.34
C LEU A 92 -7.56 -1.85 -12.81
N TYR A 93 -8.43 -2.71 -12.26
CA TYR A 93 -8.57 -2.84 -10.82
C TYR A 93 -7.27 -3.21 -10.12
N LEU A 94 -6.45 -4.11 -10.67
CA LEU A 94 -5.19 -4.52 -10.03
C LEU A 94 -4.16 -3.37 -9.97
N PHE A 95 -4.09 -2.51 -11.00
CA PHE A 95 -3.31 -1.28 -10.92
C PHE A 95 -3.85 -0.35 -9.84
N GLY A 96 -5.17 -0.13 -9.86
CA GLY A 96 -5.86 0.71 -8.88
C GLY A 96 -5.63 0.25 -7.44
N GLN A 97 -5.86 -1.05 -7.18
CA GLN A 97 -5.72 -1.68 -5.88
C GLN A 97 -4.29 -1.52 -5.34
N TYR A 98 -3.27 -1.73 -6.18
CA TYR A 98 -1.89 -1.50 -5.77
C TYR A 98 -1.67 -0.04 -5.34
N PHE A 99 -2.05 0.92 -6.18
CA PHE A 99 -1.87 2.34 -5.84
C PHE A 99 -2.69 2.77 -4.62
N CYS A 100 -3.87 2.19 -4.41
CA CYS A 100 -4.68 2.42 -3.22
C CYS A 100 -3.94 1.97 -1.96
N TRP A 101 -3.39 0.76 -1.92
CA TRP A 101 -2.62 0.29 -0.76
C TRP A 101 -1.35 1.09 -0.51
N VAL A 102 -0.69 1.58 -1.56
CA VAL A 102 0.42 2.52 -1.43
C VAL A 102 -0.05 3.84 -0.81
N GLU A 103 -1.20 4.36 -1.21
CA GLU A 103 -1.78 5.59 -0.65
C GLU A 103 -2.26 5.41 0.80
N ILE A 104 -2.86 4.26 1.14
CA ILE A 104 -3.21 3.90 2.53
C ILE A 104 -1.94 3.88 3.37
N LEU A 105 -0.90 3.17 2.92
CA LEU A 105 0.38 3.14 3.62
C LEU A 105 0.95 4.54 3.80
N ARG A 106 0.87 5.41 2.79
CA ARG A 106 1.36 6.80 2.87
C ARG A 106 0.59 7.62 3.91
N ARG A 107 -0.75 7.55 3.92
CA ARG A 107 -1.62 8.26 4.88
C ARG A 107 -1.39 7.79 6.31
N GLU A 108 -1.15 6.51 6.47
CA GLU A 108 -0.94 5.86 7.76
C GLU A 108 0.57 5.78 8.12
N SER A 109 1.48 6.24 7.25
CA SER A 109 2.94 6.16 7.47
C SER A 109 3.43 7.06 8.61
N GLN A 110 2.57 7.91 9.16
CA GLN A 110 2.82 8.61 10.44
C GLN A 110 3.07 7.62 11.60
N PHE A 111 2.78 6.33 11.41
CA PHE A 111 3.02 5.24 12.36
C PHE A 111 4.27 4.39 12.06
N LEU A 112 5.02 4.65 10.98
CA LEU A 112 6.31 3.98 10.73
C LEU A 112 7.42 4.72 11.49
N ASP A 113 7.81 4.22 12.66
CA ASP A 113 8.84 4.79 13.51
C ASP A 113 10.19 4.90 12.74
N PRO A 114 10.80 6.10 12.61
CA PRO A 114 12.11 6.30 11.99
C PRO A 114 13.26 5.49 12.62
N ARG A 115 13.06 4.88 13.79
CA ARG A 115 14.09 4.16 14.55
C ARG A 115 14.11 2.64 14.34
N SER A 116 13.32 2.08 13.42
CA SER A 116 13.21 0.63 13.21
C SER A 116 13.74 0.15 11.84
N ARG A 117 14.80 -0.67 11.91
CA ARG A 117 15.08 -1.88 11.10
C ARG A 117 15.21 -1.70 9.58
N GLU A 118 16.39 -2.00 9.05
CA GLU A 118 16.81 -2.11 7.63
C GLU A 118 15.70 -2.51 6.62
N ARG A 119 14.83 -3.44 7.02
CA ARG A 119 13.68 -3.90 6.23
C ARG A 119 12.63 -2.81 5.91
N GLU A 120 12.35 -1.88 6.82
CA GLU A 120 11.37 -0.81 6.58
C GLU A 120 11.91 0.20 5.55
N ARG A 121 13.21 0.51 5.62
CA ARG A 121 13.90 1.30 4.59
C ARG A 121 13.89 0.59 3.24
N ALA A 122 14.16 -0.72 3.23
CA ALA A 122 14.11 -1.51 2.01
C ALA A 122 12.71 -1.48 1.37
N VAL A 123 11.62 -1.53 2.15
CA VAL A 123 10.25 -1.38 1.63
C VAL A 123 10.03 0.02 1.06
N ALA A 124 10.41 1.08 1.78
CA ALA A 124 10.26 2.46 1.31
C ALA A 124 11.03 2.71 -0.01
N ASP A 125 12.31 2.32 -0.04
CA ASP A 125 13.16 2.43 -1.24
C ASP A 125 12.59 1.62 -2.41
N GLN A 126 11.97 0.48 -2.13
CA GLN A 126 11.38 -0.35 -3.18
C GLN A 126 10.08 0.23 -3.72
N LEU A 127 9.23 0.82 -2.87
CA LEU A 127 8.04 1.56 -3.31
C LEU A 127 8.41 2.74 -4.21
N GLU A 128 9.49 3.44 -3.88
CA GLU A 128 10.06 4.51 -4.69
C GLU A 128 10.51 4.03 -6.07
N LYS A 129 11.22 2.89 -6.15
CA LYS A 129 11.60 2.29 -7.44
C LYS A 129 10.39 1.90 -8.30
N ILE A 130 9.33 1.36 -7.69
CA ILE A 130 8.10 1.01 -8.43
C ILE A 130 7.44 2.28 -8.98
N ARG A 131 7.34 3.33 -8.14
CA ARG A 131 6.81 4.62 -8.55
C ARG A 131 7.56 5.21 -9.74
N ASP A 132 8.89 5.12 -9.72
CA ASP A 132 9.75 5.64 -10.78
C ASP A 132 9.70 4.77 -12.05
N ALA A 133 9.56 3.45 -11.93
CA ALA A 133 9.35 2.57 -13.07
C ALA A 133 8.09 2.95 -13.87
N PHE A 134 7.02 3.37 -13.20
CA PHE A 134 5.83 3.90 -13.86
C PHE A 134 6.04 5.30 -14.44
N ALA A 135 6.64 6.21 -13.68
CA ALA A 135 6.68 7.64 -14.02
C ALA A 135 7.81 8.03 -14.98
N SER A 136 8.86 7.21 -15.11
CA SER A 136 10.05 7.57 -15.87
C SER A 136 9.74 7.86 -17.35
N SER A 137 10.26 9.00 -17.81
CA SER A 137 10.23 9.40 -19.21
C SER A 137 11.42 8.88 -20.01
N ASP A 138 12.39 8.24 -19.35
CA ASP A 138 13.54 7.62 -20.00
C ASP A 138 13.20 6.24 -20.57
N VAL A 139 12.08 5.65 -20.13
CA VAL A 139 11.57 4.40 -20.68
C VAL A 139 10.86 4.67 -22.01
N PRO A 140 11.23 4.00 -23.12
CA PRO A 140 10.64 4.24 -24.43
C PRO A 140 9.11 4.09 -24.45
N GLY A 141 8.45 5.02 -25.15
CA GLY A 141 7.00 5.04 -25.34
C GLY A 141 6.21 5.56 -24.13
N ALA A 142 5.02 6.09 -24.40
CA ALA A 142 4.14 6.67 -23.38
C ALA A 142 3.18 5.67 -22.73
N THR A 143 2.98 4.49 -23.33
CA THR A 143 2.02 3.47 -22.83
C THR A 143 2.35 3.05 -21.40
N LEU A 144 1.35 3.14 -20.52
CA LEU A 144 1.43 2.92 -19.08
C LEU A 144 2.40 3.86 -18.34
N ARG A 145 2.77 5.00 -18.93
CA ARG A 145 3.49 6.03 -18.19
C ARG A 145 2.48 6.77 -17.31
N ILE A 146 2.55 6.49 -16.02
CA ILE A 146 1.66 7.07 -15.01
C ILE A 146 2.52 7.97 -14.13
N PHE A 147 2.32 9.29 -14.19
CA PHE A 147 3.09 10.23 -13.39
C PHE A 147 2.76 10.09 -11.90
N ARG A 148 3.68 10.54 -11.05
CA ARG A 148 3.57 10.39 -9.58
C ARG A 148 2.25 10.95 -9.02
N GLY A 149 1.77 12.07 -9.57
CA GLY A 149 0.48 12.66 -9.19
C GLY A 149 -0.72 11.82 -9.62
N GLU A 150 -0.66 11.21 -10.80
CA GLU A 150 -1.72 10.32 -11.32
C GLU A 150 -1.76 9.00 -10.56
N GLN A 151 -0.60 8.41 -10.25
CA GLN A 151 -0.50 7.22 -9.40
C GLN A 151 -1.20 7.46 -8.06
N ARG A 152 -0.95 8.62 -7.44
CA ARG A 152 -1.62 9.02 -6.20
C ARG A 152 -3.13 9.20 -6.40
N ALA A 153 -3.55 9.92 -7.42
CA ALA A 153 -4.96 10.16 -7.67
C ALA A 153 -5.75 8.86 -7.93
N ILE A 154 -5.17 7.91 -8.67
CA ILE A 154 -5.72 6.57 -8.89
C ILE A 154 -5.91 5.85 -7.54
N GLY A 155 -4.93 5.91 -6.63
CA GLY A 155 -5.07 5.36 -5.29
C GLY A 155 -6.15 6.07 -4.47
N GLU A 156 -6.18 7.39 -4.48
CA GLU A 156 -7.12 8.21 -3.71
C GLU A 156 -8.59 7.98 -4.10
N VAL A 157 -8.88 7.72 -5.37
CA VAL A 157 -10.26 7.47 -5.81
C VAL A 157 -10.80 6.10 -5.41
N LEU A 158 -9.93 5.17 -5.00
CA LEU A 158 -10.29 3.85 -4.49
C LEU A 158 -10.25 3.72 -2.97
N LEU A 159 -9.97 4.80 -2.24
CA LEU A 159 -10.02 4.78 -0.78
C LEU A 159 -11.47 4.71 -0.28
N GLU A 160 -11.72 3.82 0.67
CA GLU A 160 -12.97 3.74 1.43
C GLU A 160 -12.67 3.83 2.93
N PRO A 161 -13.55 4.47 3.74
CA PRO A 161 -13.41 4.42 5.19
C PRO A 161 -13.50 2.97 5.68
N ALA A 162 -12.52 2.54 6.45
CA ALA A 162 -12.63 1.28 7.17
C ALA A 162 -13.59 1.50 8.36
N GLY A 163 -14.65 0.70 8.46
CA GLY A 163 -15.81 0.94 9.32
C GLY A 163 -15.60 0.82 10.84
N GLY A 164 -14.39 1.10 11.35
CA GLY A 164 -14.12 1.08 12.79
C GLY A 164 -13.51 2.38 13.29
N ASP A 165 -14.12 2.93 14.34
CA ASP A 165 -13.63 4.09 15.06
C ASP A 165 -12.87 3.63 16.31
N GLY A 166 -11.55 3.88 16.36
CA GLY A 166 -10.76 3.58 17.55
C GLY A 166 -9.24 3.67 17.35
N PRO A 167 -8.46 3.88 18.43
CA PRO A 167 -7.00 3.79 18.36
C PRO A 167 -6.55 2.41 17.88
N GLY A 168 -5.69 2.36 16.86
CA GLY A 168 -5.18 1.09 16.30
C GLY A 168 -6.09 0.40 15.30
N VAL A 169 -7.23 1.01 14.95
CA VAL A 169 -8.06 0.55 13.84
C VAL A 169 -7.61 1.26 12.57
N ALA A 170 -7.49 0.50 11.47
CA ALA A 170 -7.20 1.08 10.15
C ALA A 170 -8.36 2.02 9.80
N ARG A 171 -8.06 3.25 9.36
CA ARG A 171 -9.09 4.24 8.99
C ARG A 171 -9.52 4.11 7.54
N TRP A 172 -8.68 3.47 6.73
CA TRP A 172 -8.88 3.32 5.31
C TRP A 172 -8.81 1.85 4.91
N ASP A 173 -9.62 1.50 3.92
CA ASP A 173 -9.56 0.27 3.15
C ASP A 173 -9.54 0.61 1.66
N CYS A 174 -9.23 -0.38 0.84
CA CYS A 174 -9.33 -0.28 -0.60
C CYS A 174 -10.71 -0.75 -1.06
N MET A 175 -11.35 0.03 -1.93
CA MET A 175 -12.56 -0.35 -2.64
C MET A 175 -12.41 -1.76 -3.23
N GLY A 176 -13.41 -2.61 -3.00
CA GLY A 176 -13.44 -3.97 -3.54
C GLY A 176 -13.75 -4.00 -5.04
N TYR A 177 -13.38 -5.11 -5.71
CA TYR A 177 -13.55 -5.27 -7.15
C TYR A 177 -15.00 -5.14 -7.63
N ALA A 178 -15.97 -5.69 -6.89
CA ALA A 178 -17.38 -5.59 -7.27
C ALA A 178 -17.84 -4.12 -7.32
N SER A 179 -17.57 -3.36 -6.25
CA SER A 179 -17.88 -1.93 -6.17
C SER A 179 -17.09 -1.10 -7.18
N PHE A 180 -15.86 -1.48 -7.50
CA PHE A 180 -15.08 -0.86 -8.56
C PHE A 180 -15.79 -1.00 -9.91
N VAL A 181 -16.21 -2.21 -10.30
CA VAL A 181 -16.91 -2.47 -11.56
C VAL A 181 -18.24 -1.71 -11.62
N GLU A 182 -19.01 -1.70 -10.52
CA GLU A 182 -20.28 -0.96 -10.43
C GLU A 182 -20.10 0.56 -10.61
N ARG A 183 -18.95 1.11 -10.18
CA ARG A 183 -18.64 2.55 -10.25
C ARG A 183 -17.79 2.92 -11.46
N LEU A 184 -17.33 1.94 -12.25
CA LEU A 184 -16.58 2.16 -13.47
C LEU A 184 -17.48 2.87 -14.49
N GLY A 185 -17.04 3.96 -15.11
CA GLY A 185 -17.92 4.86 -15.88
C GLY A 185 -18.40 6.09 -15.09
N SER A 186 -18.21 6.13 -13.76
CA SER A 186 -18.49 7.35 -12.99
C SER A 186 -17.42 8.41 -13.26
N GLU A 187 -17.81 9.69 -13.28
CA GLU A 187 -16.88 10.82 -13.51
C GLU A 187 -15.64 10.76 -12.61
N ARG A 188 -15.82 10.35 -11.35
CA ARG A 188 -14.74 10.21 -10.38
C ARG A 188 -13.69 9.18 -10.80
N LEU A 189 -14.10 8.00 -11.26
CA LEU A 189 -13.17 6.95 -11.67
C LEU A 189 -12.67 7.16 -13.10
N ASP A 190 -13.55 7.54 -14.03
CA ASP A 190 -13.22 7.67 -15.45
C ASP A 190 -12.10 8.68 -15.71
N ARG A 191 -12.08 9.78 -14.96
CA ARG A 191 -10.99 10.77 -15.07
C ARG A 191 -9.59 10.15 -14.95
N TRP A 192 -9.43 9.13 -14.11
CA TRP A 192 -8.14 8.52 -13.80
C TRP A 192 -7.94 7.15 -14.46
N PHE A 193 -9.03 6.40 -14.69
CA PHE A 193 -8.96 5.06 -15.27
C PHE A 193 -9.11 5.04 -16.79
N SER A 194 -9.70 6.06 -17.44
CA SER A 194 -9.84 6.09 -18.90
C SER A 194 -8.50 6.12 -19.64
N PRO A 195 -7.49 6.93 -19.25
CA PRO A 195 -6.16 6.85 -19.87
C PRO A 195 -5.51 5.47 -19.71
N LEU A 196 -5.63 4.88 -18.53
CA LEU A 196 -5.10 3.54 -18.25
C LEU A 196 -5.83 2.44 -19.05
N ARG A 197 -7.14 2.59 -19.24
CA ARG A 197 -7.94 1.70 -20.09
C ARG A 197 -7.46 1.75 -21.52
N ALA A 198 -7.27 2.95 -22.07
CA ALA A 198 -6.77 3.13 -23.43
C ALA A 198 -5.40 2.47 -23.61
N ASP A 199 -4.50 2.58 -22.63
CA ASP A 199 -3.21 1.89 -22.67
C ASP A 199 -3.34 0.36 -22.62
N ILE A 200 -4.21 -0.18 -21.77
CA ILE A 200 -4.44 -1.64 -21.69
C ILE A 200 -5.06 -2.17 -22.99
N GLU A 201 -5.99 -1.42 -23.59
CA GLU A 201 -6.58 -1.76 -24.89
C GLU A 201 -5.56 -1.66 -26.02
N ALA A 202 -4.64 -0.68 -25.98
CA ALA A 202 -3.54 -0.58 -26.92
C ALA A 202 -2.58 -1.78 -26.79
N ILE A 203 -2.23 -2.18 -25.57
CA ILE A 203 -1.41 -3.39 -25.30
C ILE A 203 -2.11 -4.66 -25.77
N ARG A 204 -3.44 -4.72 -25.61
CA ARG A 204 -4.22 -5.85 -26.10
C ARG A 204 -4.07 -5.98 -27.62
N SER A 205 -4.15 -4.88 -28.35
CA SER A 205 -4.02 -4.85 -29.82
C SER A 205 -2.58 -5.05 -30.31
N ASP A 206 -1.61 -4.45 -29.62
CA ASP A 206 -0.18 -4.59 -29.88
C ASP A 206 0.58 -4.90 -28.57
N PRO A 207 0.87 -6.19 -28.30
CA PRO A 207 1.57 -6.63 -27.09
C PRO A 207 3.00 -6.11 -26.94
N GLY A 208 3.57 -5.49 -27.99
CA GLY A 208 4.87 -4.82 -27.91
C GLY A 208 4.82 -3.52 -27.11
N LEU A 209 3.65 -2.85 -27.08
CA LEU A 209 3.49 -1.57 -26.42
C LEU A 209 3.67 -1.70 -24.90
N GLY A 210 4.35 -0.72 -24.31
CA GLY A 210 4.60 -0.66 -22.86
C GLY A 210 5.44 -1.81 -22.30
N ARG A 211 5.93 -2.76 -23.12
CA ARG A 211 6.65 -3.96 -22.67
C ARG A 211 7.83 -3.61 -21.77
N ALA A 212 8.68 -2.66 -22.17
CA ALA A 212 9.84 -2.25 -21.38
C ALA A 212 9.45 -1.77 -19.99
N ARG A 213 8.41 -0.91 -19.90
CA ARG A 213 7.89 -0.40 -18.64
C ARG A 213 7.30 -1.50 -17.77
N LEU A 214 6.49 -2.38 -18.36
CA LEU A 214 5.89 -3.50 -17.66
C LEU A 214 6.93 -4.47 -17.09
N VAL A 215 8.03 -4.73 -17.81
CA VAL A 215 9.14 -5.55 -17.28
C VAL A 215 9.78 -4.88 -16.06
N LEU A 216 10.10 -3.58 -16.15
CA LEU A 216 10.68 -2.83 -15.03
C LEU A 216 9.76 -2.82 -13.80
N VAL A 217 8.47 -2.56 -14.02
CA VAL A 217 7.45 -2.58 -12.97
C VAL A 217 7.32 -3.97 -12.35
N GLN A 218 7.28 -5.04 -13.16
CA GLN A 218 7.15 -6.41 -12.64
C GLN A 218 8.37 -6.81 -11.81
N HIS A 219 9.58 -6.52 -12.28
CA HIS A 219 10.80 -6.77 -11.50
C HIS A 219 10.80 -6.00 -10.18
N ALA A 220 10.35 -4.74 -10.20
CA ALA A 220 10.29 -3.91 -9.00
C ALA A 220 9.21 -4.39 -8.00
N LEU A 221 8.02 -4.76 -8.48
CA LEU A 221 6.96 -5.34 -7.66
C LEU A 221 7.37 -6.68 -7.07
N LEU A 222 8.02 -7.54 -7.86
CA LEU A 222 8.47 -8.84 -7.40
C LEU A 222 9.54 -8.72 -6.30
N THR A 223 10.45 -7.76 -6.44
CA THR A 223 11.42 -7.43 -5.38
C THR A 223 10.72 -6.97 -4.10
N LEU A 224 9.64 -6.18 -4.21
CA LEU A 224 8.83 -5.81 -3.04
C LEU A 224 8.17 -7.02 -2.39
N VAL A 225 7.63 -7.96 -3.18
CA VAL A 225 7.06 -9.22 -2.69
C VAL A 225 8.12 -10.04 -1.94
N GLU A 226 9.35 -10.14 -2.47
CA GLU A 226 10.48 -10.83 -1.82
C GLU A 226 10.88 -10.16 -0.49
N ILE A 227 10.83 -8.83 -0.39
CA ILE A 227 11.10 -8.10 0.86
C ILE A 227 9.99 -8.35 1.90
N LEU A 228 8.73 -8.40 1.47
CA LEU A 228 7.56 -8.55 2.35
C LEU A 228 7.32 -10.01 2.78
N ASP A 229 7.63 -10.98 1.93
CA ASP A 229 7.41 -12.42 2.15
C ASP A 229 8.59 -13.26 1.64
N PRO A 230 9.77 -13.17 2.29
CA PRO A 230 11.01 -13.79 1.80
C PRO A 230 10.96 -15.32 1.71
N GLU A 231 10.21 -15.97 2.59
CA GLU A 231 10.08 -17.43 2.65
C GLU A 231 8.96 -17.98 1.76
N ALA A 232 8.24 -17.11 1.05
CA ALA A 232 7.06 -17.48 0.26
C ALA A 232 5.98 -18.22 1.05
N GLY A 233 5.81 -17.85 2.34
CA GLY A 233 4.82 -18.45 3.22
C GLY A 233 3.40 -17.94 2.97
N ARG A 234 3.25 -16.80 2.30
CA ARG A 234 1.96 -16.12 2.11
C ARG A 234 1.54 -16.03 0.66
N THR A 235 2.49 -15.89 -0.26
CA THR A 235 2.22 -15.91 -1.70
C THR A 235 3.02 -17.00 -2.41
N SER A 236 2.48 -17.57 -3.48
CA SER A 236 3.09 -18.73 -4.14
C SER A 236 4.46 -18.40 -4.74
N GLY A 237 5.50 -19.06 -4.23
CA GLY A 237 6.87 -18.95 -4.77
C GLY A 237 6.99 -19.38 -6.25
N ARG A 238 6.11 -20.28 -6.73
CA ARG A 238 6.09 -20.71 -8.14
C ARG A 238 5.72 -19.57 -9.10
N MET A 239 4.97 -18.58 -8.62
CA MET A 239 4.47 -17.46 -9.43
C MET A 239 5.38 -16.22 -9.32
N ARG A 240 6.58 -16.38 -8.76
CA ARG A 240 7.60 -15.34 -8.56
C ARG A 240 8.70 -15.42 -9.62
N GLU A 241 8.32 -15.62 -10.87
CA GLU A 241 9.27 -15.65 -11.99
C GLU A 241 9.53 -14.22 -12.49
N ARG A 242 10.82 -13.87 -12.64
CA ARG A 242 11.24 -12.61 -13.28
C ARG A 242 11.09 -12.74 -14.79
N LEU A 243 10.50 -11.70 -15.41
CA LEU A 243 10.33 -11.58 -16.86
C LEU A 243 11.64 -11.47 -17.63
#